data_AF-V4Y788-F1
#
_entry.id   AF-V4Y788-F1
#
_cell.length_a   1.000
_cell.length_b   1.000
_cell.length_c   1.000
_cell.angle_alpha   90.00
_cell.angle_beta   90.00
_cell.angle_gamma   90.00
#
_symmetry.space_group_name_H-M   'P 1'
#
loop_
_entity.id
_entity.type
_entity.pdbx_description
1 polymer ?
#
loop_
_entity_poly.entity_id
_entity_poly.type
_entity_poly.pdbx_seq_one_letter_code
_entity_poly.pdbx_strand_id
1 'polypeptide(L)'
;AILDDELTEAVYGGGLEAARAAATEAMDRGVVQEDIAESLVGRAFRVRGNLSVDEYGANLDATEFDPAGEPPARLAAETLADLEAAE
;
A
#
# COMPACT_ATOMS: atom_id res chain seq x y z
N ALA A 1 5.65 -4.99 5.23
CA ALA A 1 5.13 -6.24 4.65
C ALA A 1 5.86 -6.50 3.35
N ILE A 2 6.04 -7.76 2.99
CA ILE A 2 6.65 -8.21 1.75
C ILE A 2 5.50 -8.73 0.88
N LEU A 3 5.40 -8.22 -0.35
CA LEU A 3 4.39 -8.64 -1.32
C LEU A 3 5.03 -9.65 -2.28
N ASP A 4 4.30 -10.71 -2.62
CA ASP A 4 4.70 -11.64 -3.67
C ASP A 4 4.50 -11.04 -5.07
N ASP A 5 4.79 -11.81 -6.11
CA ASP A 5 4.65 -11.38 -7.50
C ASP A 5 3.21 -11.03 -7.85
N GLU A 6 2.23 -11.84 -7.46
CA GLU A 6 0.81 -11.60 -7.73
C GLU A 6 0.30 -10.29 -7.10
N LEU A 7 0.60 -10.06 -5.81
CA LEU A 7 0.21 -8.83 -5.11
C LEU A 7 0.97 -7.61 -5.64
N THR A 8 2.25 -7.78 -6.02
CA THR A 8 3.04 -6.69 -6.62
C THR A 8 2.48 -6.32 -8.00
N GLU A 9 2.05 -7.29 -8.80
CA GLU A 9 1.40 -7.04 -10.09
C GLU A 9 0.10 -6.24 -9.96
N ALA A 10 -0.69 -6.54 -8.94
CA ALA A 10 -1.91 -5.81 -8.64
C ALA A 10 -1.63 -4.33 -8.30
N VAL A 11 -0.56 -4.05 -7.55
CA VAL A 11 -0.12 -2.68 -7.22
C VAL A 11 0.23 -1.88 -8.47
N TYR A 12 0.82 -2.51 -9.49
CA TYR A 12 1.15 -1.84 -10.76
C TYR A 12 -0.09 -1.48 -11.62
N GLY A 13 -1.31 -1.91 -11.25
CA GLY A 13 -2.55 -1.57 -11.97
C GLY A 13 -2.66 -2.21 -13.37
N GLY A 14 -1.78 -3.14 -13.71
CA GLY A 14 -1.73 -3.81 -15.01
C GLY A 14 -0.64 -4.88 -15.15
N GLY A 15 0.00 -5.28 -14.04
CA GLY A 15 1.09 -6.25 -14.02
C GLY A 15 2.48 -5.66 -14.28
N LEU A 16 3.51 -6.47 -14.02
CA LEU A 16 4.93 -6.09 -14.14
C LEU A 16 5.34 -5.73 -15.58
N GLU A 17 4.73 -6.38 -16.57
CA GLU A 17 4.96 -6.09 -17.99
C GLU A 17 4.42 -4.72 -18.40
N ALA A 18 3.24 -4.32 -17.90
CA ALA A 18 2.69 -2.99 -18.16
C ALA A 18 3.56 -1.90 -17.52
N ALA A 19 4.02 -2.11 -16.29
CA ALA A 19 4.96 -1.22 -15.63
C ALA A 19 6.30 -1.11 -16.40
N ARG A 20 6.84 -2.23 -16.90
CA ARG A 20 8.04 -2.23 -17.75
C ARG A 20 7.84 -1.49 -19.07
N ALA A 21 6.67 -1.64 -19.69
CA ALA A 21 6.32 -0.92 -20.92
C ALA A 21 6.25 0.59 -20.66
N ALA A 22 5.56 1.02 -19.59
CA ALA A 22 5.48 2.42 -19.18
C ALA A 22 6.87 3.02 -18.91
N ALA A 23 7.73 2.32 -18.17
CA ALA A 23 9.11 2.77 -17.92
C ALA A 23 9.95 2.84 -19.21
N THR A 24 9.72 1.92 -20.16
CA THR A 24 10.43 1.90 -21.44
C THR A 24 9.99 3.05 -22.34
N GLU A 25 8.69 3.31 -22.41
CA GLU A 25 8.11 4.45 -23.14
C GLU A 25 8.57 5.78 -22.58
N ALA A 26 8.56 5.93 -21.26
CA ALA A 26 9.05 7.12 -20.57
C ALA A 26 10.58 7.25 -20.60
N MET A 27 11.30 6.20 -21.01
CA MET A 27 12.75 6.05 -20.86
C MET A 27 13.24 6.30 -19.43
N ASP A 28 12.35 6.15 -18.45
CA ASP A 28 12.59 6.49 -17.07
C ASP A 28 11.85 5.51 -16.16
N ARG A 29 12.61 4.86 -15.27
CA ARG A 29 12.06 3.97 -14.25
C ARG A 29 11.44 4.73 -13.07
N GLY A 30 11.66 6.05 -12.99
CA GLY A 30 11.09 6.94 -11.99
C GLY A 30 9.57 7.05 -12.12
N VAL A 31 9.03 7.07 -13.34
CA VAL A 31 7.58 7.18 -13.59
C VAL A 31 6.80 6.07 -12.88
N VAL A 32 7.29 4.83 -12.95
CA VAL A 32 6.67 3.70 -12.25
C VAL A 32 6.70 3.85 -10.73
N GLN A 33 7.77 4.43 -10.18
CA GLN A 33 7.86 4.70 -8.74
C GLN A 33 6.91 5.82 -8.31
N GLU A 34 6.77 6.86 -9.13
CA GLU A 34 5.85 7.98 -8.88
C GLU A 34 4.39 7.51 -8.92
N ASP A 35 4.02 6.71 -9.91
CA ASP A 35 2.67 6.13 -10.04
C ASP A 35 2.33 5.21 -8.85
N ILE A 36 3.28 4.35 -8.44
CA ILE A 36 3.10 3.54 -7.23
C ILE A 36 2.99 4.43 -5.99
N ALA A 37 3.82 5.47 -5.89
CA ALA A 37 3.79 6.37 -4.74
C ALA A 37 2.43 7.08 -4.64
N GLU A 38 1.87 7.56 -5.74
CA GLU A 38 0.56 8.21 -5.77
C GLU A 38 -0.59 7.26 -5.39
N SER A 39 -0.45 5.97 -5.72
CA SER A 39 -1.46 4.95 -5.41
C SER A 39 -1.34 4.39 -3.99
N LEU A 40 -0.14 4.34 -3.39
CA LEU A 40 0.09 3.69 -2.09
C LEU A 40 0.41 4.67 -0.96
N VAL A 41 1.24 5.69 -1.20
CA VAL A 41 1.76 6.54 -0.13
C VAL A 41 0.63 7.38 0.47
N GLY A 42 0.59 7.44 1.80
CA GLY A 42 -0.44 8.18 2.55
C GLY A 42 -1.79 7.47 2.63
N ARG A 43 -1.94 6.26 2.07
CA ARG A 43 -3.17 5.46 2.18
C ARG A 43 -3.03 4.39 3.26
N ALA A 44 -4.17 4.01 3.83
CA ALA A 44 -4.25 2.94 4.81
C ALA A 44 -4.57 1.62 4.11
N PHE A 45 -3.85 0.56 4.48
CA PHE A 45 -4.04 -0.80 3.94
C PHE A 45 -4.17 -1.80 5.07
N ARG A 46 -5.03 -2.78 4.86
CA ARG A 46 -5.11 -4.00 5.65
C ARG A 46 -4.24 -5.05 4.99
N VAL A 47 -3.33 -5.63 5.76
CA VAL A 47 -2.41 -6.67 5.29
C VAL A 47 -2.60 -7.93 6.13
N ARG A 48 -2.73 -9.09 5.49
CA ARG A 48 -2.70 -10.40 6.15
C ARG A 48 -1.56 -11.22 5.58
N GLY A 49 -0.98 -12.07 6.42
CA GLY A 49 0.19 -12.83 6.02
C GLY A 49 0.81 -13.62 7.15
N ASN A 50 1.96 -14.22 6.85
CA ASN A 50 2.78 -14.93 7.81
C ASN A 50 3.77 -13.96 8.49
N LEU A 51 3.73 -13.89 9.81
CA LEU A 51 4.63 -13.06 10.59
C LEU A 51 5.81 -13.90 11.09
N SER A 52 7.02 -13.52 10.69
CA SER A 52 8.27 -14.08 11.20
C SER A 52 9.07 -13.00 11.95
N VAL A 53 9.88 -13.41 12.92
CA VAL A 53 10.70 -12.49 13.73
C VAL A 53 12.15 -12.98 13.73
N ASP A 54 13.08 -12.08 13.42
CA ASP A 54 14.52 -12.31 13.39
C ASP A 54 15.29 -11.23 14.17
N GLU A 55 16.62 -11.18 14.00
CA GLU A 55 17.48 -10.19 14.67
C GLU A 55 17.28 -8.74 14.18
N TYR A 56 16.65 -8.55 13.03
CA TYR A 56 16.37 -7.24 12.41
C TYR A 56 14.95 -6.75 12.69
N GLY A 57 14.05 -7.63 13.18
CA GLY A 57 12.71 -7.28 13.60
C GLY A 57 11.65 -8.28 13.12
N ALA A 58 10.45 -7.77 12.81
CA ALA A 58 9.33 -8.57 12.35
C ALA A 58 9.09 -8.38 10.84
N ASN A 59 9.07 -9.49 10.10
CA ASN A 59 8.74 -9.54 8.68
C ASN A 59 7.35 -10.14 8.50
N LEU A 60 6.50 -9.49 7.70
CA LEU A 60 5.18 -9.98 7.34
C LEU A 60 5.16 -10.30 5.85
N ASP A 61 5.17 -11.58 5.51
CA ASP A 61 4.98 -12.06 4.14
C ASP A 61 3.48 -12.05 3.85
N ALA A 62 3.03 -11.10 3.02
CA ALA A 62 1.62 -10.84 2.78
C ALA A 62 1.01 -11.90 1.85
N THR A 63 -0.16 -12.39 2.23
CA THR A 63 -1.06 -13.19 1.38
C THR A 63 -2.31 -12.42 0.98
N GLU A 64 -2.60 -11.31 1.66
CA GLU A 64 -3.67 -10.36 1.30
C GLU A 64 -3.17 -8.93 1.53
N PHE A 65 -3.49 -8.02 0.60
CA PHE A 65 -3.14 -6.61 0.66
C PHE A 65 -4.29 -5.78 0.06
N ASP A 66 -5.12 -5.20 0.92
CA ASP A 66 -6.32 -4.46 0.51
C ASP A 66 -6.36 -3.07 1.14
N PRO A 67 -6.97 -2.07 0.49
CA PRO A 67 -7.26 -0.79 1.14
C PRO A 67 -8.01 -1.02 2.46
N ALA A 68 -7.56 -0.38 3.53
CA ALA A 68 -8.26 -0.42 4.79
C ALA A 68 -9.63 0.25 4.58
N GLY A 69 -10.70 -0.50 4.79
CA GLY A 69 -12.07 -0.02 4.66
C GLY A 69 -12.38 0.99 5.76
N GLU A 70 -11.99 2.24 5.52
CA GLU A 70 -12.54 3.52 5.97
C GLU A 70 -11.47 4.58 5.64
N PRO A 71 -11.81 5.61 4.85
CA PRO A 71 -10.82 6.60 4.46
C PRO A 71 -10.24 7.28 5.72
N PRO A 72 -8.93 7.55 5.80
CA PRO A 72 -8.31 8.18 6.97
C PRO A 72 -9.02 9.47 7.42
N ALA A 73 -9.60 10.22 6.48
CA ALA A 73 -10.40 11.41 6.75
C ALA A 73 -11.66 11.11 7.60
N ARG A 74 -12.30 9.96 7.39
CA ARG A 74 -13.46 9.53 8.18
C ARG A 74 -13.06 9.16 9.59
N LEU A 75 -11.99 8.38 9.77
CA LEU A 75 -11.45 8.04 11.10
C LEU A 75 -11.02 9.30 11.86
N ALA A 76 -10.40 10.26 11.18
CA ALA A 76 -10.04 11.55 11.77
C ALA A 76 -11.27 12.36 12.21
N ALA A 77 -12.33 12.39 11.38
CA ALA A 77 -13.57 13.09 11.71
C ALA A 77 -14.30 12.42 12.89
N GLU A 78 -14.37 11.09 12.92
CA GLU A 78 -14.95 10.33 14.04
C GLU A 78 -14.17 10.57 15.34
N THR A 79 -12.84 10.52 15.29
CA THR A 79 -11.99 10.82 16.45
C THR A 79 -12.19 12.24 16.98
N LEU A 80 -12.31 13.23 16.08
CA LEU A 80 -12.55 14.62 16.48
C LEU A 80 -13.91 14.78 17.15
N ALA A 81 -14.96 14.18 16.58
CA ALA A 81 -16.31 14.24 17.14
C ALA A 81 -16.38 13.60 18.54
N ASP A 82 -15.68 12.49 18.75
CA ASP A 82 -15.59 11.83 20.05
C ASP A 82 -14.90 12.71 21.11
N LEU A 83 -13.89 13.48 20.72
CA LEU A 83 -13.21 14.42 21.62
C LEU A 83 -14.09 15.62 21.98
N GLU A 84 -14.80 16.20 21.01
CA GLU A 84 -15.73 17.31 21.23
C GLU A 84 -16.92 16.89 22.13
N ALA A 85 -17.38 15.64 22.01
CA ALA A 85 -18.45 15.10 22.85
C ALA A 85 -18.02 14.77 24.28
N ALA A 86 -16.71 14.71 24.54
CA ALA A 86 -16.14 14.43 25.86
C ALA A 86 -15.88 15.71 26.69
N GLU A 87 -16.07 16.90 26.11
CA GLU A 87 -16.05 18.21 26.79
C GLU A 87 -17.43 18.60 27.34
#